data_AF-A0A357HFJ6-F1
#
_entry.id   AF-A0A357HFJ6-F1
#
_cell.length_a   1.000
_cell.length_b   1.000
_cell.length_c   1.000
_cell.angle_alpha   90.00
_cell.angle_beta   90.00
_cell.angle_gamma   90.00
#
_symmetry.space_group_name_H-M   'P 1'
#
loop_
_entity.id
_entity.type
_entity.pdbx_description
1 polymer ?
#
loop_
_entity_poly.entity_id
_entity_poly.type
_entity_poly.pdbx_seq_one_letter_code
_entity_poly.pdbx_strand_id
1 'polypeptide(L)'
;ITAPSILMSDDEIRPNMNDPLILSTWEHGLPANDVAWKVLQNGGSAMDAAEAGAKVPEADPTSTSVGFGGLPDEQGNVTLDACVMDSDGNAGSVAFLQNIKHPVSVARKVMEETKHVMLVGEGARQ
;
A
#
# COMPACT_ATOMS: atom_id res chain seq x y z
N ILE A 1 -5.24 -20.74 -15.18
CA ILE A 1 -3.87 -21.06 -14.72
C ILE A 1 -3.84 -20.72 -13.25
N THR A 2 -4.18 -21.68 -12.40
CA THR A 2 -4.13 -21.55 -10.95
C THR A 2 -2.67 -21.65 -10.54
N ALA A 3 -2.17 -20.70 -9.76
CA ALA A 3 -0.86 -20.82 -9.14
C ALA A 3 -0.81 -22.12 -8.32
N PRO A 4 0.33 -22.83 -8.27
CA PRO A 4 0.40 -24.10 -7.58
C PRO A 4 0.25 -23.87 -6.07
N SER A 5 -0.91 -24.21 -5.54
CA SER A 5 -1.22 -24.30 -4.10
C SER A 5 -0.37 -25.34 -3.35
N ILE A 6 0.56 -26.01 -4.04
CA ILE A 6 1.44 -27.07 -3.51
C ILE A 6 2.67 -26.50 -2.75
N LEU A 7 2.95 -25.20 -2.86
CA LEU A 7 4.13 -24.56 -2.24
C LEU A 7 3.82 -23.73 -0.98
N MET A 8 2.55 -23.56 -0.64
CA MET A 8 2.13 -22.91 0.61
C MET A 8 1.74 -24.04 1.55
N SER A 9 2.50 -24.23 2.63
CA SER A 9 2.09 -25.12 3.72
C SER A 9 0.67 -24.74 4.17
N ASP A 10 -0.18 -25.72 4.46
CA ASP A 10 -1.55 -25.54 5.02
C ASP A 10 -1.54 -24.93 6.45
N ASP A 11 -0.44 -24.29 6.85
CA ASP A 11 -0.37 -23.52 8.08
C ASP A 11 -1.13 -22.20 7.86
N GLU A 12 -2.28 -22.06 8.53
CA GLU A 12 -2.95 -20.77 8.65
C GLU A 12 -1.93 -19.71 9.12
N ILE A 13 -1.73 -18.66 8.33
CA ILE A 13 -0.85 -17.56 8.72
C ILE A 13 -1.50 -16.85 9.90
N ARG A 14 -0.89 -17.01 11.07
CA ARG A 14 -1.38 -16.37 12.30
C ARG A 14 -0.70 -15.01 12.49
N PRO A 15 -1.46 -13.96 12.81
CA PRO A 15 -0.87 -12.66 13.11
C PRO A 15 0.02 -12.77 14.35
N ASN A 16 1.24 -12.25 14.25
CA ASN A 16 2.17 -12.17 15.37
C ASN A 16 1.73 -11.05 16.33
N MET A 17 0.90 -11.42 17.31
CA MET A 17 0.39 -10.51 18.33
C MET A 17 1.36 -10.27 19.48
N ASN A 18 2.39 -11.12 19.63
CA ASN A 18 3.29 -11.08 20.79
C ASN A 18 4.49 -10.16 20.57
N ASP A 19 4.94 -10.01 19.32
CA ASP A 19 6.07 -9.17 18.95
C ASP A 19 5.96 -8.70 17.49
N PRO A 20 4.97 -7.84 17.15
CA PRO A 20 4.82 -7.36 15.79
C PRO A 20 6.05 -6.53 15.38
N LEU A 21 6.48 -6.66 14.12
CA LEU A 21 7.60 -5.92 13.55
C LEU A 21 7.11 -5.11 12.34
N ILE A 22 7.58 -3.87 12.23
CA ILE A 22 7.34 -3.04 11.07
C ILE A 22 8.64 -2.41 10.58
N LEU A 23 8.82 -2.43 9.26
CA LEU A 23 9.98 -1.87 8.57
C LEU A 23 9.47 -1.01 7.42
N SER A 24 10.14 0.11 7.18
CA SER A 24 9.85 1.03 6.08
C SER A 24 11.16 1.61 5.55
N THR A 25 11.10 2.20 4.36
CA THR A 25 12.28 2.73 3.67
C THR A 25 12.49 4.20 4.02
N TRP A 26 13.77 4.60 4.05
CA TRP A 26 14.24 5.98 4.22
C TRP A 26 13.85 6.67 5.54
N GLU A 27 14.19 7.96 5.66
CA GLU A 27 13.93 8.75 6.87
C GLU A 27 12.45 9.04 7.12
N HIS A 28 11.67 9.27 6.05
CA HIS A 28 10.21 9.44 6.14
C HIS A 28 9.49 8.15 6.58
N GLY A 29 10.21 7.02 6.62
CA GLY A 29 9.74 5.77 7.20
C GLY A 29 9.56 5.82 8.71
N LEU A 30 10.29 6.67 9.43
CA LEU A 30 10.15 6.83 10.89
C LEU A 30 8.74 7.31 11.30
N PRO A 31 8.22 8.44 10.78
CA PRO A 31 6.85 8.85 11.10
C PRO A 31 5.79 7.90 10.54
N ALA A 32 6.07 7.20 9.43
CA ALA A 32 5.19 6.16 8.90
C ALA A 32 5.07 4.97 9.89
N ASN A 33 6.20 4.55 10.47
CA ASN A 33 6.24 3.47 11.45
C ASN A 33 5.49 3.85 12.72
N ASP A 34 5.57 5.10 13.19
CA ASP A 34 4.82 5.54 14.38
C ASP A 34 3.31 5.39 14.22
N VAL A 35 2.78 5.69 13.03
CA VAL A 35 1.35 5.55 12.73
C VAL A 35 0.97 4.08 12.58
N ALA A 36 1.75 3.32 11.83
CA ALA A 36 1.49 1.91 11.61
C ALA A 36 1.63 1.08 12.92
N TRP A 37 2.56 1.47 13.80
CA TRP A 37 2.74 0.86 15.11
C TRP A 37 1.51 1.03 16.00
N LYS A 38 0.83 2.18 15.95
CA LYS A 38 -0.43 2.39 16.68
C LYS A 38 -1.53 1.43 16.21
N VAL A 39 -1.56 1.10 14.92
CA VAL A 39 -2.52 0.12 14.38
C VAL A 39 -2.20 -1.27 14.94
N LEU A 40 -0.94 -1.68 14.91
CA LEU A 40 -0.48 -2.98 15.44
C LEU A 40 -0.74 -3.10 16.96
N GLN A 41 -0.44 -2.05 17.74
CA GLN A 41 -0.70 -2.03 19.19
C GLN A 41 -2.18 -2.18 19.54
N ASN A 42 -3.07 -1.67 18.69
CA ASN A 42 -4.52 -1.80 18.87
C ASN A 42 -5.09 -3.12 18.35
N GLY A 43 -4.23 -4.06 17.92
CA GLY A 43 -4.63 -5.36 17.38
C GLY A 43 -5.18 -5.30 15.96
N GLY A 44 -4.86 -4.24 15.20
CA GLY A 44 -5.17 -4.16 13.78
C GLY A 44 -4.32 -5.12 12.93
N SER A 45 -4.75 -5.36 11.69
CA SER A 45 -4.04 -6.26 10.78
C SER A 45 -2.72 -5.64 10.27
N ALA A 46 -1.81 -6.49 9.79
CA ALA A 46 -0.58 -6.04 9.13
C ALA A 46 -0.89 -5.18 7.88
N MET A 47 -1.96 -5.50 7.14
CA MET A 47 -2.41 -4.71 5.98
C MET A 47 -2.89 -3.31 6.41
N ASP A 48 -3.69 -3.22 7.47
CA ASP A 48 -4.16 -1.93 7.99
C ASP A 48 -3.00 -1.07 8.48
N ALA A 49 -2.00 -1.69 9.12
CA ALA A 49 -0.80 -1.01 9.57
C ALA A 49 0.03 -0.48 8.39
N ALA A 50 0.27 -1.32 7.37
CA ALA A 50 1.00 -0.93 6.18
C ALA A 50 0.32 0.21 5.42
N GLU A 51 -1.00 0.13 5.22
CA GLU A 51 -1.77 1.20 4.57
C GLU A 51 -1.72 2.51 5.37
N ALA A 52 -1.91 2.43 6.69
CA ALA A 52 -1.86 3.61 7.56
C ALA A 52 -0.49 4.27 7.57
N GLY A 53 0.59 3.48 7.56
CA GLY A 53 1.96 3.98 7.46
C GLY A 53 2.25 4.65 6.11
N ALA A 54 1.86 4.01 5.00
CA ALA A 54 2.07 4.54 3.65
C ALA A 54 1.34 5.87 3.40
N LYS A 55 0.16 6.07 4.00
CA LYS A 55 -0.60 7.33 3.91
C LYS A 55 0.13 8.54 4.48
N VAL A 56 1.11 8.34 5.38
CA VAL A 56 1.86 9.43 6.02
C VAL A 56 2.70 10.21 5.01
N PRO A 57 3.69 9.60 4.33
CA PRO A 57 4.47 10.29 3.31
C PRO A 57 3.63 10.69 2.10
N GLU A 58 2.56 9.95 1.76
CA GLU A 58 1.64 10.35 0.67
C GLU A 58 0.88 11.65 0.97
N ALA A 59 0.64 11.96 2.25
CA ALA A 59 -0.08 13.16 2.66
C ALA A 59 0.79 14.39 2.84
N ASP A 60 2.11 14.22 2.88
CA ASP A 60 3.07 15.25 3.22
C ASP A 60 3.48 16.07 1.98
N PRO A 61 3.04 17.34 1.84
CA PRO A 61 3.40 18.18 0.69
C PRO A 61 4.90 18.47 0.57
N THR A 62 5.67 18.26 1.64
CA THR A 62 7.13 18.45 1.64
C THR A 62 7.87 17.24 1.09
N SER A 63 7.19 16.09 1.02
CA SER A 63 7.68 14.88 0.37
C SER A 63 7.62 15.04 -1.14
N THR A 64 8.80 15.11 -1.77
CA THR A 64 8.92 15.27 -3.23
C THR A 64 8.92 13.93 -3.98
N SER A 65 8.94 12.81 -3.27
CA SER A 65 9.07 11.46 -3.84
C SER A 65 7.81 10.59 -3.70
N VAL A 66 6.85 10.96 -2.85
CA VAL A 66 5.69 10.12 -2.53
C VAL A 66 4.42 10.95 -2.48
N GLY A 67 3.41 10.56 -3.26
CA GLY A 67 2.05 11.11 -3.18
C GLY A 67 1.96 12.62 -3.44
N PHE A 68 1.27 13.33 -2.54
CA PHE A 68 1.01 14.76 -2.67
C PHE A 68 2.31 15.56 -2.48
N GLY A 69 2.71 16.32 -3.50
CA GLY A 69 4.01 17.02 -3.52
C GLY A 69 5.07 16.30 -4.36
N GLY A 70 4.75 15.09 -4.86
CA GLY A 70 5.59 14.35 -5.79
C GLY A 70 5.99 15.16 -7.02
N LEU A 71 7.25 15.03 -7.44
CA LEU A 71 7.74 15.68 -8.65
C LEU A 71 6.99 15.18 -9.89
N PRO A 72 6.62 16.07 -10.83
CA PRO A 72 5.88 15.68 -12.02
C PRO A 72 6.78 14.99 -13.06
N ASP A 73 6.12 14.38 -14.05
CA ASP A 73 6.74 13.91 -15.28
C ASP A 73 7.21 15.07 -16.18
N GLU A 74 7.82 14.74 -17.33
CA GLU A 74 8.31 15.72 -18.31
C GLU A 74 7.21 16.65 -18.88
N GLN A 75 5.94 16.26 -18.77
CA GLN A 75 4.78 17.01 -19.22
C GLN A 75 4.15 17.84 -18.09
N GLY A 76 4.72 17.79 -16.88
CA GLY A 76 4.24 18.52 -15.71
C GLY A 76 3.10 17.82 -14.96
N ASN A 77 2.81 16.54 -15.26
CA ASN A 77 1.76 15.79 -14.58
C ASN A 77 2.33 14.98 -13.42
N VAL A 78 1.67 15.04 -12.26
CA VAL A 78 2.01 14.17 -11.12
C VAL A 78 1.24 12.86 -11.27
N THR A 79 1.98 11.79 -11.57
CA THR A 79 1.47 10.42 -11.69
C THR A 79 2.04 9.55 -10.60
N LEU A 80 1.18 8.76 -9.96
CA LEU A 80 1.52 7.98 -8.78
C LEU A 80 1.30 6.50 -9.03
N ASP A 81 2.21 5.70 -8.46
CA ASP A 81 2.16 4.24 -8.50
C ASP A 81 2.13 3.69 -7.07
N ALA A 82 1.30 2.68 -6.82
CA ALA A 82 1.25 1.99 -5.54
C ALA A 82 0.76 0.56 -5.70
N CYS A 83 1.25 -0.34 -4.87
CA CYS A 83 0.76 -1.70 -4.77
C CYS A 83 0.68 -2.17 -3.32
N VAL A 84 -0.19 -3.14 -3.06
CA VAL A 84 -0.39 -3.79 -1.77
C VAL A 84 -0.51 -5.30 -1.96
N MET A 85 -0.11 -6.05 -0.94
CA MET A 85 -0.24 -7.50 -0.89
C MET A 85 -0.49 -7.96 0.55
N ASP A 86 -1.50 -8.80 0.77
CA ASP A 86 -1.84 -9.32 2.09
C ASP A 86 -1.19 -10.68 2.38
N SER A 87 -1.46 -11.24 3.57
CA SER A 87 -0.95 -12.54 4.00
C SER A 87 -1.47 -13.71 3.18
N ASP A 88 -2.68 -13.60 2.64
CA ASP A 88 -3.36 -14.70 1.94
C ASP A 88 -3.00 -14.72 0.44
N GLY A 89 -2.13 -13.81 0.02
CA GLY A 89 -1.68 -13.67 -1.37
C GLY A 89 -2.61 -12.85 -2.25
N ASN A 90 -3.60 -12.16 -1.67
CA ASN A 90 -4.35 -11.15 -2.40
C ASN A 90 -3.45 -9.94 -2.65
N ALA A 91 -3.59 -9.33 -3.82
CA ALA A 91 -2.80 -8.18 -4.20
C ALA A 91 -3.63 -7.19 -5.01
N GLY A 92 -3.22 -5.93 -4.95
CA GLY A 92 -3.81 -4.84 -5.72
C GLY A 92 -2.77 -3.81 -6.08
N SER A 93 -2.94 -3.16 -7.23
CA SER A 93 -1.95 -2.24 -7.79
C SER A 93 -2.61 -1.17 -8.64
N VAL A 94 -2.05 0.02 -8.57
CA VAL A 94 -2.34 1.14 -9.45
C VAL A 94 -1.05 1.69 -10.01
N ALA A 95 -1.07 2.08 -11.28
CA ALA A 95 0.02 2.79 -11.91
C ALA A 95 -0.47 3.95 -12.77
N PHE A 96 0.36 4.96 -12.96
CA PHE A 96 0.05 6.17 -13.71
C PHE A 96 -1.22 6.89 -13.21
N LEU A 97 -1.50 6.79 -11.90
CA LEU A 97 -2.72 7.36 -11.30
C LEU A 97 -2.52 8.85 -11.04
N GLN A 98 -3.50 9.66 -11.45
CA GLN A 98 -3.47 11.12 -11.26
C GLN A 98 -4.62 11.60 -10.38
N ASN A 99 -4.43 12.75 -9.73
CA ASN A 99 -5.46 13.46 -8.97
C ASN A 99 -6.04 12.69 -7.76
N ILE A 100 -5.31 11.69 -7.25
CA ILE A 100 -5.68 10.97 -6.02
C ILE A 100 -4.54 11.12 -5.01
N LYS A 101 -4.88 11.56 -3.80
CA LYS A 101 -3.90 11.80 -2.74
C LYS A 101 -3.24 10.52 -2.22
N HIS A 102 -4.03 9.43 -2.13
CA HIS A 102 -3.64 8.17 -1.50
C HIS A 102 -3.72 6.99 -2.48
N PRO A 103 -2.72 6.81 -3.36
CA PRO A 103 -2.69 5.70 -4.30
C PRO A 103 -2.67 4.34 -3.59
N VAL A 104 -2.06 4.21 -2.39
CA VAL A 104 -2.09 2.94 -1.62
C VAL A 104 -3.50 2.46 -1.29
N SER A 105 -4.42 3.39 -0.96
CA SER A 105 -5.82 3.04 -0.70
C SER A 105 -6.56 2.60 -1.95
N VAL A 106 -6.23 3.18 -3.11
CA VAL A 106 -6.82 2.74 -4.37
C VAL A 106 -6.30 1.35 -4.72
N ALA A 107 -5.01 1.08 -4.54
CA ALA A 107 -4.46 -0.27 -4.71
C ALA A 107 -5.17 -1.29 -3.79
N ARG A 108 -5.45 -0.94 -2.53
CA ARG A 108 -6.23 -1.79 -1.62
C ARG A 108 -7.67 -2.00 -2.12
N LYS A 109 -8.34 -0.97 -2.62
CA LYS A 109 -9.66 -1.11 -3.24
C LYS A 109 -9.64 -2.00 -4.48
N VAL A 110 -8.59 -1.94 -5.30
CA VAL A 110 -8.42 -2.85 -6.45
C VAL A 110 -8.40 -4.30 -5.96
N MET A 111 -7.65 -4.58 -4.89
CA MET A 111 -7.56 -5.89 -4.26
C MET A 111 -8.91 -6.39 -3.70
N GLU A 112 -9.64 -5.54 -2.97
CA GLU A 112 -10.84 -5.95 -2.21
C GLU A 112 -12.14 -5.87 -3.02
N GLU A 113 -12.27 -4.91 -3.93
CA GLU A 113 -13.54 -4.56 -4.58
C GLU A 113 -13.60 -4.97 -6.06
N THR A 114 -12.49 -5.44 -6.65
CA THR A 114 -12.44 -5.78 -8.08
C THR A 114 -11.98 -7.22 -8.33
N LYS A 115 -12.19 -7.70 -9.56
CA LYS A 115 -11.67 -9.01 -10.02
C LYS A 115 -10.28 -8.91 -10.64
N HIS A 116 -9.68 -7.72 -10.64
CA HIS A 116 -8.41 -7.41 -11.27
C HIS A 116 -7.37 -7.08 -10.21
N VAL A 117 -6.11 -7.35 -10.50
CA VAL A 117 -4.99 -7.08 -9.58
C VAL A 117 -4.32 -5.74 -9.89
N MET A 118 -4.47 -5.21 -11.11
CA MET A 118 -3.79 -3.99 -11.53
C MET A 118 -4.69 -3.15 -12.44
N LEU A 119 -4.83 -1.87 -12.11
CA LEU A 119 -5.46 -0.85 -12.95
C LEU A 119 -4.44 0.25 -13.26
N VAL A 120 -4.54 0.87 -14.44
CA VAL A 120 -3.58 1.89 -14.86
C VAL A 120 -4.26 3.11 -15.47
N GLY A 121 -3.64 4.28 -15.25
CA GLY A 121 -4.06 5.54 -15.84
C GLY A 121 -5.49 5.93 -15.47
N GLU A 122 -6.23 6.40 -16.46
CA GLU A 122 -7.62 6.84 -16.30
C GLU A 122 -8.55 5.74 -15.78
N GLY A 123 -8.29 4.47 -16.14
CA GLY A 123 -9.07 3.33 -15.65
C GLY A 123 -8.89 3.04 -14.16
N ALA A 124 -7.78 3.49 -13.55
CA ALA A 124 -7.57 3.40 -12.11
C ALA A 124 -8.24 4.55 -11.33
N ARG A 125 -8.63 5.63 -12.03
CA ARG A 125 -9.21 6.83 -11.43
C ARG A 125 -10.74 6.77 -11.29
N GLN A 126 -11.41 6.01 -12.15
CA GLN A 126 -12.88 5.90 -12.26
C GLN A 126 -13.46 4.97 -11.20
#